data_AF-A0A926ALX1-F1
#
_entry.id   AF-A0A926ALX1-F1
#
_cell.length_a   1.000
_cell.length_b   1.000
_cell.length_c   1.000
_cell.angle_alpha   90.00
_cell.angle_beta   90.00
_cell.angle_gamma   90.00
#
_symmetry.space_group_name_H-M   'P 1'
#
loop_
_entity.id
_entity.type
_entity.pdbx_description
1 polymer ?
#
loop_
_entity_poly.entity_id
_entity_poly.type
_entity_poly.pdbx_seq_one_letter_code
_entity_poly.pdbx_strand_id
1 'polypeptide(L)'
;MRKDFPQRVGLAIVLVAGIAFLVLAARRNNFYLGAVVLIVALLIDALGYFLVGRVTVCYRCRAEFRDVPINPAHSAFELSIAEKYRGATPPQLHG
;
A
#
# COMPACT_ATOMS: atom_id res chain seq x y z
N MET A 1 3.35 -11.15 7.45
CA MET A 1 2.47 -11.04 6.25
C MET A 1 1.99 -9.61 6.06
N ARG A 2 1.90 -9.13 4.81
CA ARG A 2 1.49 -7.75 4.47
C ARG A 2 0.31 -7.76 3.50
N LYS A 3 -0.51 -6.70 3.51
CA LYS A 3 -1.49 -6.42 2.46
C LYS A 3 -0.74 -6.04 1.17
N ASP A 4 -1.08 -6.65 0.05
CA ASP A 4 -0.37 -6.44 -1.22
C ASP A 4 -0.84 -5.18 -1.96
N PHE A 5 -0.96 -4.07 -1.23
CA PHE A 5 -1.48 -2.85 -1.82
C PHE A 5 -0.46 -2.21 -2.76
N PRO A 6 -0.80 -2.01 -4.05
CA PRO A 6 0.10 -1.37 -4.99
C PRO A 6 0.23 0.11 -4.59
N GLN A 7 1.31 0.42 -3.88
CA GLN A 7 1.58 1.76 -3.35
C GLN A 7 1.56 2.85 -4.43
N ARG A 8 1.90 2.49 -5.67
CA ARG A 8 1.84 3.39 -6.84
C ARG A 8 0.41 3.81 -7.18
N VAL A 9 -0.56 2.90 -7.04
CA VAL A 9 -1.97 3.18 -7.38
C VAL A 9 -2.57 4.13 -6.36
N GLY A 10 -2.42 3.86 -5.06
CA GLY A 10 -2.90 4.79 -4.03
C GLY A 10 -2.25 6.16 -4.13
N LEU A 11 -0.93 6.21 -4.40
CA LEU A 11 -0.25 7.49 -4.63
C LEU A 11 -0.83 8.24 -5.84
N ALA A 12 -1.10 7.54 -6.94
CA ALA A 12 -1.70 8.17 -8.13
C ALA A 12 -3.10 8.72 -7.83
N ILE A 13 -3.94 7.98 -7.09
CA ILE A 13 -5.27 8.42 -6.67
C ILE A 13 -5.19 9.70 -5.83
N VAL A 14 -4.32 9.73 -4.82
CA VAL A 14 -4.13 10.91 -3.96
C VAL A 14 -3.66 12.12 -4.75
N LEU A 15 -2.72 11.95 -5.69
CA LEU A 15 -2.23 13.05 -6.53
C LEU A 15 -3.32 13.61 -7.43
N VAL A 16 -4.05 12.75 -8.13
CA VAL A 16 -5.14 13.16 -9.03
C VAL A 16 -6.26 13.85 -8.24
N ALA A 17 -6.69 13.28 -7.12
CA ALA A 17 -7.72 13.86 -6.27
C ALA A 17 -7.28 15.19 -5.65
N GLY A 18 -6.02 15.30 -5.22
CA GLY A 18 -5.45 16.53 -4.68
C GLY A 18 -5.39 17.66 -5.72
N ILE A 19 -4.94 17.36 -6.94
CA ILE A 19 -4.94 18.34 -8.04
C ILE A 19 -6.39 18.77 -8.37
N ALA A 20 -7.31 17.82 -8.48
CA ALA A 20 -8.72 18.11 -8.73
C ALA A 20 -9.31 19.00 -7.62
N PHE A 21 -9.01 18.70 -6.35
CA PHE A 21 -9.42 19.51 -5.22
C PHE A 21 -8.89 20.95 -5.32
N LEU A 22 -7.60 21.14 -5.61
CA LEU A 22 -7.02 22.48 -5.74
C LEU A 22 -7.69 23.29 -6.85
N VAL A 23 -7.96 22.66 -8.00
CA VAL A 23 -8.65 23.29 -9.12
C VAL A 23 -10.09 23.67 -8.76
N LEU A 24 -10.81 22.79 -8.07
CA LEU A 24 -12.19 23.04 -7.62
C LEU A 24 -12.24 24.11 -6.52
N ALA A 25 -11.36 24.03 -5.54
CA ALA A 25 -11.30 24.93 -4.40
C ALA A 25 -10.88 26.36 -4.77
N ALA A 26 -10.21 26.56 -5.92
CA ALA A 26 -9.90 27.89 -6.46
C ALA A 26 -11.17 28.73 -6.70
N ARG A 27 -12.35 28.09 -6.88
CA ARG A 27 -13.64 28.77 -6.93
C ARG A 27 -14.36 28.62 -5.58
N ARG A 28 -14.62 29.74 -4.91
CA ARG A 28 -15.23 29.78 -3.55
C ARG A 28 -16.55 28.99 -3.44
N ASN A 29 -17.34 28.94 -4.51
CA ASN A 29 -18.61 28.19 -4.53
C ASN A 29 -18.45 26.66 -4.65
N ASN A 30 -17.28 26.18 -5.11
CA ASN A 30 -17.04 24.77 -5.41
C ASN A 30 -16.19 24.06 -4.34
N PHE A 31 -15.89 24.73 -3.23
CA PHE A 31 -15.10 24.15 -2.15
C PHE A 31 -15.70 22.83 -1.64
N TYR A 32 -17.01 22.80 -1.40
CA TYR A 32 -17.70 21.58 -0.97
C TYR A 32 -17.64 20.46 -2.00
N LEU A 33 -17.73 20.78 -3.30
CA LEU A 33 -17.56 19.78 -4.37
C LEU A 33 -16.14 19.20 -4.36
N GLY A 34 -15.13 20.03 -4.14
CA GLY A 34 -13.75 19.56 -3.95
C GLY A 34 -13.63 18.61 -2.76
N ALA A 35 -14.23 18.94 -1.62
CA ALA A 35 -14.20 18.08 -0.44
C ALA A 35 -14.84 16.70 -0.73
N VAL A 36 -15.95 16.67 -1.49
CA VAL A 36 -16.58 15.42 -1.94
C VAL A 36 -15.61 14.57 -2.78
N VAL A 37 -14.84 15.18 -3.68
CA VAL A 37 -13.83 14.45 -4.49
C VAL A 37 -12.79 13.77 -3.60
N LEU A 38 -12.31 14.44 -2.55
CA LEU A 38 -11.36 13.84 -1.61
C LEU A 38 -11.98 12.70 -0.81
N ILE A 39 -13.25 12.82 -0.40
CA ILE A 39 -13.97 11.73 0.28
C ILE A 39 -14.11 10.52 -0.65
N VAL A 40 -14.48 10.74 -1.91
CA VAL A 40 -14.59 9.66 -2.90
C VAL A 40 -13.24 8.97 -3.10
N ALA A 41 -12.14 9.73 -3.20
CA ALA A 41 -10.80 9.18 -3.33
C ALA A 41 -10.41 8.33 -2.10
N LEU A 42 -10.71 8.81 -0.89
CA LEU A 42 -10.50 8.06 0.35
C LEU A 42 -11.28 6.74 0.35
N LEU A 43 -12.54 6.75 -0.09
CA LEU A 43 -13.37 5.55 -0.16
C LEU A 43 -12.83 4.54 -1.18
N ILE A 44 -12.34 5.01 -2.34
CA ILE A 44 -11.71 4.15 -3.35
C ILE A 44 -10.45 3.49 -2.80
N ASP A 45 -9.58 4.24 -2.14
CA ASP A 45 -8.37 3.69 -1.50
C ASP A 45 -8.71 2.67 -0.42
N ALA A 46 -9.70 2.98 0.44
CA ALA A 46 -10.15 2.08 1.49
C ALA A 46 -10.73 0.79 0.89
N LEU A 47 -11.57 0.89 -0.14
CA LEU A 47 -12.14 -0.26 -0.83
C LEU A 47 -11.03 -1.12 -1.45
N GLY A 48 -10.07 -0.51 -2.12
CA GLY A 48 -8.89 -1.19 -2.64
C GLY A 48 -8.13 -1.93 -1.53
N TYR A 49 -7.90 -1.27 -0.39
CA TYR A 49 -7.25 -1.89 0.77
C TYR A 49 -8.01 -3.12 1.28
N PHE A 50 -9.35 -3.12 1.30
CA PHE A 50 -10.11 -4.29 1.73
C PHE A 50 -10.02 -5.44 0.71
N LEU A 51 -10.10 -5.15 -0.59
CA LEU A 51 -10.14 -6.17 -1.66
C LEU A 51 -8.81 -6.88 -1.92
N VAL A 52 -7.68 -6.25 -1.62
CA VAL A 52 -6.34 -6.59 -2.14
C VAL A 52 -5.60 -7.83 -1.55
N GLY A 53 -6.20 -8.99 -1.28
CA GLY A 53 -5.43 -10.19 -0.84
C GLY A 53 -4.36 -10.00 0.28
N ARG A 54 -3.44 -10.96 0.44
CA ARG A 54 -2.29 -10.85 1.37
C ARG A 54 -1.06 -11.46 0.70
N VAL A 55 0.12 -10.93 0.99
CA VAL A 55 1.40 -11.44 0.51
C VAL A 55 2.33 -11.77 1.68
N THR A 56 3.05 -12.87 1.56
CA THR A 56 4.11 -13.23 2.52
C THR A 56 5.43 -12.74 1.96
N VAL A 57 6.18 -11.97 2.75
CA VAL A 57 7.46 -11.39 2.34
C VAL A 57 8.54 -11.90 3.27
N CYS A 58 9.62 -12.44 2.71
CA CYS A 58 10.80 -12.78 3.49
C CYS A 58 11.56 -11.50 3.88
N TYR A 59 11.85 -11.30 5.17
CA TYR A 59 12.57 -10.11 5.64
C TYR A 59 13.99 -9.99 5.07
N ARG A 60 14.64 -11.12 4.76
CA ARG A 60 16.05 -11.16 4.34
C ARG A 60 16.23 -10.96 2.84
N CYS A 61 15.66 -11.85 2.03
CA CYS A 61 15.81 -11.78 0.57
C CYS A 61 14.78 -10.89 -0.12
N ARG A 62 13.74 -10.43 0.60
CA ARG A 62 12.60 -9.69 0.05
C ARG A 62 11.81 -10.44 -1.03
N ALA A 63 11.91 -11.77 -1.06
CA ALA A 63 11.05 -12.58 -1.91
C ALA A 63 9.58 -12.42 -1.49
N GLU A 64 8.73 -12.15 -2.48
CA GLU A 64 7.28 -12.03 -2.32
C GLU A 64 6.62 -13.33 -2.76
N PHE A 65 5.91 -13.96 -1.84
CA PHE A 65 5.20 -15.21 -2.05
C PHE A 65 3.71 -14.91 -2.18
N ARG A 66 3.23 -14.94 -3.42
CA ARG A 66 1.84 -14.74 -3.85
C ARG A 66 1.20 -16.09 -4.13
N ASP A 67 -0.12 -16.19 -3.92
CA ASP A 67 -0.92 -17.38 -4.24
C ASP A 67 -0.52 -18.70 -3.53
N VAL A 68 0.27 -18.60 -2.46
CA VAL A 68 0.64 -19.74 -1.60
C VAL A 68 -0.24 -19.77 -0.35
N PRO A 69 -0.56 -20.95 0.21
CA PRO A 69 -1.34 -21.05 1.42
C PRO A 69 -0.73 -20.23 2.56
N ILE A 70 -1.56 -19.40 3.16
CA ILE A 70 -1.22 -18.55 4.29
C ILE A 70 -0.92 -19.46 5.50
N ASN A 71 0.35 -19.54 5.90
CA ASN A 71 0.73 -20.30 7.08
C ASN A 71 0.38 -19.51 8.36
N PRO A 72 -0.56 -19.97 9.21
CA PRO A 72 -0.99 -19.26 10.41
C PRO A 72 0.13 -19.07 11.46
N ALA A 73 1.24 -19.81 11.36
CA ALA A 73 2.41 -19.61 12.21
C ALA A 73 3.20 -18.34 11.89
N HIS A 74 2.97 -17.70 10.73
CA HIS A 74 3.61 -16.43 10.39
C HIS A 74 2.83 -15.23 10.97
N SER A 75 3.53 -14.38 11.71
CA SER A 75 2.99 -13.14 12.26
C SER A 75 2.73 -12.06 11.20
N ALA A 76 2.03 -11.00 11.61
CA ALA A 76 1.92 -9.77 10.84
C ALA A 76 3.32 -9.24 10.47
N PHE A 77 3.40 -8.55 9.33
CA PHE A 77 4.67 -7.99 8.88
C PHE A 77 5.09 -6.81 9.77
N GLU A 78 6.27 -6.92 10.37
CA GLU A 78 6.89 -5.95 11.26
C GLU A 78 7.98 -5.18 10.51
N LEU A 79 7.77 -3.88 10.32
CA LEU A 79 8.69 -3.05 9.56
C LEU A 79 10.06 -2.92 10.24
N SER A 80 10.06 -2.90 11.59
CA SER A 80 11.29 -2.83 12.39
C SER A 80 12.19 -4.06 12.19
N ILE A 81 11.61 -5.24 11.97
CA ILE A 81 12.35 -6.47 11.69
C ILE A 81 12.88 -6.42 10.26
N ALA A 82 12.04 -6.01 9.29
CA ALA A 82 12.46 -5.85 7.90
C ALA A 82 13.66 -4.91 7.74
N GLU A 83 13.66 -3.79 8.46
CA GLU A 83 14.77 -2.81 8.48
C GLU A 83 16.07 -3.44 8.99
N LYS A 84 16.02 -4.25 10.06
CA LYS A 84 17.21 -4.94 10.59
C LYS A 84 17.86 -5.88 9.56
N TYR A 85 17.06 -6.55 8.74
CA TYR A 85 17.56 -7.47 7.71
C TYR A 85 17.90 -6.80 6.38
N ARG A 86 17.66 -5.48 6.25
CA ARG A 86 17.82 -4.73 4.99
C ARG A 86 19.26 -4.74 4.43
N GLY A 87 20.27 -4.84 5.30
CA GLY A 87 21.69 -4.89 4.93
C GLY A 87 22.34 -6.27 5.14
N ALA A 88 21.59 -7.29 5.56
CA ALA A 88 22.14 -8.61 5.81
C ALA A 88 22.30 -9.37 4.48
N THR A 89 23.54 -9.63 4.06
CA THR A 89 23.82 -10.45 2.89
C THR A 89 23.14 -11.83 3.04
N PRO A 90 22.32 -12.28 2.08
CA PRO A 90 21.76 -13.63 2.11
C PRO A 90 22.89 -14.66 2.09
N PRO A 91 22.73 -15.83 2.75
CA PRO A 91 23.72 -16.88 2.62
C PRO A 91 23.67 -17.36 1.16
N GLN A 92 24.82 -17.67 0.57
CA GLN A 92 24.83 -18.33 -0.73
C GLN A 92 24.17 -19.70 -0.53
N LEU A 93 23.02 -19.90 -1.18
CA LEU A 93 22.38 -21.22 -1.26
C LEU A 93 23.26 -22.06 -2.19
N HIS A 94 24.17 -22.85 -1.61
CA HIS A 94 24.84 -23.92 -2.35
C HIS A 94 23.77 -24.96 -2.67
N GLY A 95 23.46 -25.10 -3.97
CA GLY A 95 22.52 -26.08 -4.51
C GLY A 95 23.09 -27.50 -4.47
#